data_AF-A0AA95KVP6-F1
#
_entry.id   AF-A0AA95KVP6-F1
#
_cell.length_a   1.000
_cell.length_b   1.000
_cell.length_c   1.000
_cell.angle_alpha   90.00
_cell.angle_beta   90.00
_cell.angle_gamma   90.00
#
_symmetry.space_group_name_H-M   'P 1'
#
loop_
_entity.id
_entity.type
_entity.pdbx_description
1 polymer ?
#
loop_
_entity_poly.entity_id
_entity_poly.type
_entity_poly.pdbx_seq_one_letter_code
_entity_poly.pdbx_strand_id
1 'polypeptide(L)' 'MKRAMELLQEGIYNVSEIAYKVGMNDPLYFSKCFKSHFGAPLRLICIKNK' A
#
# COMPACT_ATOMS: atom_id res chain seq x y z
N MET A 1 3.40 -6.86 -4.96
CA MET A 1 3.36 -6.30 -3.59
C MET A 1 4.63 -5.55 -3.18
N LYS A 2 5.85 -5.97 -3.57
CA LYS A 2 7.09 -5.20 -3.30
C LYS A 2 7.02 -3.74 -3.80
N ARG A 3 6.59 -3.52 -5.04
CA ARG A 3 6.41 -2.17 -5.62
C ARG A 3 5.43 -1.28 -4.84
N ALA A 4 4.38 -1.86 -4.26
CA ALA A 4 3.45 -1.11 -3.42
C ALA A 4 4.10 -0.62 -2.12
N MET A 5 4.99 -1.43 -1.53
CA MET A 5 5.74 -1.05 -0.34
C MET A 5 6.73 0.07 -0.63
N GLU A 6 7.42 0.03 -1.78
CA GLU A 6 8.34 1.11 -2.21
C GLU A 6 7.59 2.45 -2.37
N LEU A 7 6.46 2.44 -3.09
CA LEU A 7 5.61 3.63 -3.27
C LEU A 7 5.03 4.15 -1.94
N LEU A 8 4.78 3.23 -0.99
CA LEU A 8 4.28 3.58 0.33
C LEU A 8 5.39 4.16 1.23
N GLN A 9 6.64 3.72 1.05
CA GLN A 9 7.82 4.27 1.72
C GLN A 9 8.16 5.67 1.21
N GLU A 10 7.94 5.97 -0.07
CA GLU A 10 8.06 7.34 -0.58
C GLU A 10 7.11 8.30 0.15
N GLY A 11 5.93 7.81 0.58
CA GLY A 11 4.95 8.63 1.29
C GLY A 11 4.28 9.70 0.41
N ILE A 12 4.50 9.65 -0.90
CA ILE A 12 3.98 10.61 -1.89
C ILE A 12 2.59 10.17 -2.40
N TYR A 13 2.33 8.87 -2.39
CA TYR A 13 1.14 8.28 -3.00
C TYR A 13 0.16 7.75 -1.94
N ASN A 14 -1.14 7.99 -2.17
CA ASN A 14 -2.20 7.43 -1.34
C ASN A 14 -2.52 5.97 -1.71
N VAL A 15 -3.20 5.25 -0.83
CA VAL A 15 -3.54 3.83 -1.01
C VAL A 15 -4.21 3.54 -2.36
N SER A 16 -5.12 4.41 -2.82
CA SER A 16 -5.78 4.26 -4.13
C SER A 16 -4.79 4.44 -5.29
N GLU A 17 -3.95 5.47 -5.24
CA GLU A 17 -2.90 5.72 -6.24
C GLU A 17 -1.93 4.55 -6.35
N ILE A 18 -1.52 4.01 -5.21
CA ILE A 18 -0.63 2.85 -5.13
C ILE A 18 -1.33 1.61 -5.73
N ALA A 19 -2.61 1.39 -5.42
CA ALA A 19 -3.39 0.29 -5.99
C ALA A 19 -3.39 0.37 -7.53
N TYR A 20 -3.72 1.54 -8.09
CA TYR A 20 -3.69 1.74 -9.53
C TYR A 20 -2.28 1.54 -10.12
N LYS A 21 -1.24 2.08 -9.47
CA LYS A 21 0.16 1.90 -9.93
C LYS A 21 0.65 0.46 -9.93
N VAL A 22 0.11 -0.40 -9.07
CA VAL A 22 0.45 -1.82 -9.06
C VAL A 22 -0.49 -2.68 -9.93
N GLY A 23 -1.38 -2.06 -10.69
CA GLY A 23 -2.33 -2.74 -11.58
C GLY A 23 -3.58 -3.28 -10.89
N MET A 24 -3.86 -2.84 -9.67
CA MET A 24 -5.07 -3.19 -8.93
C MET A 24 -6.13 -2.11 -9.15
N ASN A 25 -7.24 -2.46 -9.80
CA ASN A 25 -8.36 -1.55 -10.02
C ASN A 25 -9.28 -1.43 -8.78
N ASP A 26 -9.13 -2.33 -7.80
CA ASP A 26 -9.92 -2.32 -6.57
C ASP A 26 -9.04 -2.00 -5.34
N PRO A 27 -9.10 -0.76 -4.81
CA PRO A 27 -8.28 -0.33 -3.68
C PRO A 27 -8.66 -1.01 -2.35
N LEU A 28 -9.89 -1.50 -2.22
CA LEU A 28 -10.37 -2.23 -1.04
C LEU A 28 -9.77 -3.64 -1.00
N TYR A 29 -9.76 -4.33 -2.13
CA TYR A 29 -9.15 -5.64 -2.34
C TYR A 29 -7.64 -5.54 -2.19
N PHE A 30 -7.03 -4.50 -2.76
CA PHE A 30 -5.62 -4.21 -2.57
C PHE A 30 -5.28 -4.03 -1.08
N SER A 31 -6.07 -3.26 -0.33
CA SER A 31 -5.85 -3.10 1.12
C SER A 31 -5.97 -4.42 1.89
N LYS A 32 -6.93 -5.28 1.55
CA LYS A 32 -7.07 -6.62 2.15
C LYS A 32 -5.86 -7.50 1.85
N CYS A 33 -5.46 -7.55 0.59
CA CYS A 33 -4.32 -8.35 0.14
C CYS A 33 -3.02 -7.86 0.76
N PHE A 34 -2.82 -6.55 0.82
CA PHE A 34 -1.64 -5.93 1.43
C PHE A 34 -1.58 -6.17 2.94
N LYS A 35 -2.71 -6.04 3.65
CA LYS A 35 -2.79 -6.39 5.08
C LYS A 35 -2.47 -7.86 5.32
N SER A 36 -2.95 -8.76 4.45
CA SER A 36 -2.64 -10.20 4.52
C SER A 36 -1.15 -10.48 4.30
N HIS A 37 -0.53 -9.79 3.33
CA HIS A 37 0.86 -10.01 2.95
C HIS A 37 1.89 -9.42 3.94
N PHE A 38 1.61 -8.24 4.49
CA PHE A 38 2.54 -7.51 5.37
C PHE A 38 2.13 -7.51 6.83
N GLY A 39 0.99 -8.11 7.18
CA GLY A 39 0.45 -8.13 8.55
C GLY A 39 -0.01 -6.77 9.09
N ALA A 40 0.16 -5.70 8.32
CA ALA A 40 -0.14 -4.33 8.73
C ALA A 40 -0.99 -3.61 7.67
N PRO A 41 -1.98 -2.79 8.09
CA PRO A 41 -2.72 -1.95 7.16
C PRO A 41 -1.82 -0.86 6.56
N LEU A 42 -2.02 -0.50 5.28
CA LEU A 42 -1.20 0.50 4.57
C LEU A 42 -1.06 1.82 5.33
N ARG A 43 -2.12 2.22 6.05
CA ARG A 43 -2.16 3.44 6.85
C ARG A 43 -1.13 3.46 7.99
N LEU A 44 -0.68 2.29 8.47
CA LEU A 44 0.24 2.18 9.59
C LEU A 44 1.71 2.13 9.16
N ILE A 45 2.01 1.73 7.92
CA ILE A 45 3.40 1.58 7.45
C ILE A 45 4.07 2.93 7.21
N CYS A 46 3.36 3.92 6.67
CA CYS A 46 3.90 5.28 6.48
C CYS A 46 4.31 5.96 7.80
N ILE A 47 3.71 5.58 8.93
CA ILE A 47 3.97 6.18 10.25
C ILE A 47 5.23 5.58 10.90
N LYS A 48 5.60 4.34 10.55
CA LYS A 48 6.73 3.64 11.19
C LYS A 48 8.13 4.07 10.70
N ASN A 49 8.24 4.83 9.61
CA ASN A 49 9.52 5.26 9.03
C ASN A 49 9.74 6.78 9.11
N LYS A 50 9.10 7.45 10.07
CA LYS A 50 9.33 8.87 10.35
C LYS A 50 9.80 9.06 11.78
#